data_AF-A0A3B0Y3I1-F1
#
_entry.id   AF-A0A3B0Y3I1-F1
#
_cell.length_a   1.000
_cell.length_b   1.000
_cell.length_c   1.000
_cell.angle_alpha   90.00
_cell.angle_beta   90.00
_cell.angle_gamma   90.00
#
_symmetry.space_group_name_H-M   'P 1'
#
loop_
_entity.id
_entity.type
_entity.pdbx_description
1 polymer ?
#
loop_
_entity_poly.entity_id
_entity_poly.type
_entity_poly.pdbx_seq_one_letter_code
_entity_poly.pdbx_strand_id
1 'polypeptide(L)'
;MEAGKFHFNAAHFEWLYKLAEALGLEFLQIGKRRHGTSDTLFFCDELSRLYASEDYTTSQAASFAVENWAAAGFWGELIQGLDKYQINENIKLPIFFFTYHEKIEFQHAQHTLDELEDMYFMGDINENLFVQSGNEMLDAVEVFWNGLNSQRKNRHH
;
A
#
# COMPACT_ATOMS: atom_id res chain seq x y z
N MET A 1 33.87 2.22 -5.07
CA MET A 1 32.82 2.04 -6.10
C MET A 1 31.84 1.07 -5.45
N GLU A 2 30.61 1.40 -5.08
CA GLU A 2 29.61 2.33 -5.64
C GLU A 2 29.10 3.34 -4.60
N ALA A 3 28.70 4.51 -5.08
CA ALA A 3 27.99 5.50 -4.29
C ALA A 3 26.51 5.11 -4.25
N GLY A 4 26.06 4.53 -3.14
CA GLY A 4 24.63 4.32 -2.85
C GLY A 4 23.94 5.68 -2.70
N LYS A 5 23.36 6.19 -3.79
CA LYS A 5 22.39 7.28 -3.76
C LYS A 5 21.03 6.72 -4.12
N PHE A 6 20.35 6.16 -3.13
CA PHE A 6 18.90 5.93 -3.19
C PHE A 6 18.19 7.26 -2.93
N HIS A 7 17.44 7.76 -3.90
CA HIS A 7 16.46 8.85 -3.75
C HIS A 7 15.19 8.43 -4.49
N PHE A 8 14.33 7.64 -3.84
CA PHE A 8 13.08 7.11 -4.43
C PHE A 8 11.80 7.81 -3.94
N ASN A 9 11.83 8.51 -2.79
CA ASN A 9 10.61 9.06 -2.19
C ASN A 9 9.90 10.12 -3.03
N ALA A 10 10.65 10.95 -3.77
CA ALA A 10 10.05 11.93 -4.69
C ALA A 10 9.40 11.24 -5.90
N ALA A 11 9.97 10.13 -6.38
CA ALA A 11 9.51 9.44 -7.59
C ALA A 11 8.12 8.79 -7.41
N HIS A 12 7.87 8.16 -6.26
CA HIS A 12 6.59 7.49 -5.98
C HIS A 12 5.42 8.48 -5.95
N PHE A 13 5.59 9.58 -5.20
CA PHE A 13 4.60 10.65 -5.15
C PHE A 13 4.38 11.28 -6.53
N GLU A 14 5.45 11.56 -7.28
CA GLU A 14 5.35 12.11 -8.63
C GLU A 14 4.59 11.20 -9.60
N TRP A 15 4.75 9.88 -9.51
CA TRP A 15 3.99 8.94 -10.34
C TRP A 15 2.50 8.96 -10.02
N LEU A 16 2.14 9.00 -8.73
CA LEU A 16 0.74 9.13 -8.30
C LEU A 16 0.15 10.50 -8.67
N TYR A 17 0.95 11.57 -8.59
CA TYR A 17 0.52 12.90 -9.04
C TYR A 17 0.22 12.94 -10.54
N LYS A 18 1.08 12.34 -11.39
CA LYS A 18 0.83 12.24 -12.83
C LYS A 18 -0.46 11.46 -13.15
N LEU A 19 -0.76 10.43 -12.36
CA LEU A 19 -2.03 9.71 -12.47
C LEU A 19 -3.22 10.61 -12.14
N ALA A 20 -3.14 11.37 -11.04
CA ALA A 20 -4.17 12.32 -10.64
C ALA A 20 -4.37 13.44 -11.69
N GLU A 21 -3.28 13.97 -12.24
CA GLU A 21 -3.31 14.98 -13.31
C GLU A 21 -4.03 14.46 -14.56
N ALA A 22 -3.77 13.21 -14.96
CA ALA A 22 -4.48 12.58 -16.07
C ALA A 22 -5.99 12.45 -15.81
N LEU A 23 -6.40 12.35 -14.53
CA LEU A 23 -7.80 12.34 -14.09
C LEU A 23 -8.38 13.74 -13.88
N GLY A 24 -7.64 14.81 -14.19
CA GLY A 24 -8.09 16.20 -14.05
C GLY A 24 -8.04 16.74 -12.62
N LEU A 25 -7.23 16.13 -11.73
CA LEU A 25 -7.04 16.60 -10.36
C LEU A 25 -5.75 17.42 -10.24
N GLU A 26 -5.86 18.58 -9.59
CA GLU A 26 -4.73 19.44 -9.28
C GLU A 26 -3.99 18.99 -8.01
N PHE A 27 -2.73 19.42 -7.87
CA PHE A 27 -1.89 19.11 -6.71
C PHE A 27 -2.57 19.43 -5.37
N LEU A 28 -3.32 20.54 -5.30
CA LEU A 28 -3.99 20.95 -4.07
C LEU A 28 -5.24 20.12 -3.72
N GLN A 29 -5.66 19.21 -4.60
CA GLN A 29 -6.85 18.36 -4.46
C GLN A 29 -6.50 16.92 -4.04
N ILE A 30 -5.21 16.57 -3.94
CA ILE A 30 -4.75 15.23 -3.56
C ILE A 30 -3.94 15.24 -2.27
N GLY A 31 -3.83 14.07 -1.61
CA GLY A 31 -2.94 13.85 -0.47
C GLY A 31 -3.30 14.59 0.83
N LYS A 32 -4.40 15.35 0.86
CA LYS A 32 -4.84 16.07 2.07
C LYS A 32 -5.89 15.28 2.80
N ARG A 33 -5.72 15.12 4.12
CA ARG A 33 -6.66 14.40 4.99
C ARG A 33 -8.12 14.84 4.85
N ARG A 34 -8.37 16.13 4.61
CA ARG A 34 -9.74 16.66 4.36
C ARG A 34 -10.47 16.06 3.15
N HIS A 35 -9.74 15.43 2.23
CA HIS A 35 -10.31 14.73 1.07
C HIS A 35 -10.48 13.23 1.34
N GLY A 36 -9.94 12.72 2.45
CA GLY A 36 -10.07 11.34 2.87
C GLY A 36 -11.45 11.05 3.43
N THR A 37 -11.95 9.86 3.12
CA THR A 37 -13.16 9.29 3.70
C THR A 37 -12.86 8.80 5.11
N SER A 38 -13.88 8.47 5.92
CA SER A 38 -13.64 7.85 7.24
C SER A 38 -12.75 6.62 7.13
N ASP A 39 -13.00 5.77 6.15
CA ASP A 39 -12.35 4.48 5.99
C ASP A 39 -10.91 4.65 5.47
N THR A 40 -10.69 5.63 4.58
CA THR A 40 -9.35 6.01 4.14
C THR A 40 -8.52 6.61 5.27
N LEU A 41 -9.11 7.49 6.08
CA LEU A 41 -8.40 8.11 7.20
C LEU A 41 -8.09 7.09 8.29
N PHE A 42 -9.02 6.16 8.56
CA PHE A 42 -8.78 5.03 9.45
C PHE A 42 -7.55 4.23 9.01
N PHE A 43 -7.50 3.80 7.74
CA PHE A 43 -6.34 3.10 7.22
C PHE A 43 -5.02 3.90 7.32
N CYS A 44 -5.05 5.22 7.02
CA CYS A 44 -3.86 6.06 7.19
C CYS A 44 -3.40 6.18 8.65
N ASP A 45 -4.34 6.23 9.58
CA ASP A 45 -4.06 6.31 11.01
C ASP A 45 -3.49 4.97 11.52
N GLU A 46 -4.01 3.85 11.04
CA GLU A 46 -3.52 2.50 11.35
C GLU A 46 -2.14 2.22 10.74
N LEU A 47 -1.87 2.66 9.51
CA LEU A 47 -0.51 2.65 8.96
C LEU A 47 0.47 3.41 9.85
N SER A 48 0.07 4.58 10.34
CA SER A 48 0.94 5.39 11.22
C SER A 48 1.14 4.71 12.59
N ARG A 49 0.12 4.04 13.12
CA ARG A 49 0.16 3.40 14.43
C ARG A 49 0.89 2.07 14.44
N LEU A 50 0.67 1.23 13.42
CA LEU A 50 1.18 -0.13 13.33
C LEU A 50 2.49 -0.18 12.54
N TYR A 51 2.44 0.25 11.28
CA TYR A 51 3.59 0.16 10.37
C TYR A 51 4.75 1.05 10.81
N ALA A 52 4.45 2.26 11.28
CA ALA A 52 5.44 3.20 11.81
C ALA A 52 5.62 3.12 13.34
N SER A 53 5.18 2.02 13.97
CA SER A 53 5.33 1.81 15.42
C SER A 53 6.79 1.82 15.85
N GLU A 54 7.07 2.41 17.01
CA GLU A 54 8.37 2.29 17.69
C GLU A 54 8.58 0.89 18.31
N ASP A 55 7.49 0.14 18.52
CA ASP A 55 7.58 -1.27 18.90
C ASP A 55 7.96 -2.11 17.67
N TYR A 56 9.16 -2.68 17.72
CA TYR A 56 9.75 -3.38 16.58
C TYR A 56 8.95 -4.62 16.15
N THR A 57 8.38 -5.39 17.10
CA THR A 57 7.53 -6.54 16.74
C THR A 57 6.28 -6.10 16.00
N THR A 58 5.65 -5.01 16.44
CA THR A 58 4.44 -4.45 15.80
C THR A 58 4.73 -3.94 14.39
N SER A 59 5.79 -3.15 14.21
CA SER A 59 6.12 -2.58 12.89
C SER A 59 6.54 -3.64 11.88
N GLN A 60 7.33 -4.63 12.30
CA GLN A 60 7.73 -5.75 11.43
C GLN A 60 6.55 -6.66 11.08
N ALA A 61 5.64 -6.91 12.01
CA ALA A 61 4.42 -7.65 11.73
C ALA A 61 3.52 -6.96 10.70
N ALA A 62 3.33 -5.64 10.84
CA ALA A 62 2.54 -4.84 9.91
C ALA A 62 3.19 -4.79 8.52
N SER A 63 4.51 -4.62 8.46
CA SER A 63 5.30 -4.68 7.22
C SER A 63 5.14 -6.03 6.53
N PHE A 64 5.43 -7.12 7.24
CA PHE A 64 5.29 -8.48 6.74
C PHE A 64 3.89 -8.75 6.17
N ALA A 65 2.85 -8.36 6.91
CA ALA A 65 1.47 -8.58 6.50
C ALA A 65 1.11 -7.85 5.21
N VAL A 66 1.43 -6.55 5.10
CA VAL A 66 1.10 -5.73 3.92
C VAL A 66 1.87 -6.20 2.69
N GLU A 67 3.17 -6.43 2.82
CA GLU A 67 4.03 -6.82 1.70
C GLU A 67 3.65 -8.21 1.14
N ASN A 68 3.34 -9.17 2.01
CA ASN A 68 2.90 -10.50 1.58
C ASN A 68 1.47 -10.48 1.01
N TRP A 69 0.57 -9.67 1.54
CA TRP A 69 -0.76 -9.47 0.96
C TRP A 69 -0.68 -8.85 -0.44
N ALA A 70 0.18 -7.83 -0.60
CA ALA A 70 0.36 -7.16 -1.88
C ALA A 70 1.00 -8.09 -2.93
N ALA A 71 2.00 -8.89 -2.52
CA ALA A 71 2.64 -9.90 -3.36
C ALA A 71 1.71 -11.07 -3.72
N ALA A 72 0.64 -11.31 -2.94
CA ALA A 72 -0.35 -12.36 -3.21
C ALA A 72 -1.30 -12.07 -4.40
N GLY A 73 -0.96 -11.10 -5.27
CA GLY A 73 -1.64 -10.85 -6.55
C GLY A 73 -2.42 -9.54 -6.62
N PHE A 74 -2.44 -8.75 -5.54
CA PHE A 74 -3.17 -7.49 -5.46
C PHE A 74 -2.85 -6.54 -6.64
N TRP A 75 -1.56 -6.32 -6.92
CA TRP A 75 -1.15 -5.39 -7.99
C TRP A 75 -1.67 -5.81 -9.37
N GLY A 76 -1.60 -7.10 -9.68
CA GLY A 76 -2.05 -7.64 -10.96
C GLY A 76 -3.56 -7.46 -11.16
N GLU A 77 -4.37 -7.63 -10.10
CA GLU A 77 -5.81 -7.37 -10.16
C GLU A 77 -6.12 -5.89 -10.35
N LEU A 78 -5.41 -5.01 -9.63
CA LEU A 78 -5.57 -3.56 -9.74
C LEU A 78 -5.22 -3.06 -11.15
N ILE A 79 -4.10 -3.52 -11.72
CA ILE A 79 -3.66 -3.16 -13.07
C ILE A 79 -4.69 -3.60 -14.11
N GLN A 80 -5.21 -4.82 -14.01
CA GLN A 80 -6.28 -5.30 -14.91
C GLN A 80 -7.55 -4.44 -14.82
N GLY A 81 -7.90 -3.96 -13.63
CA GLY A 81 -9.01 -3.03 -13.43
C GLY A 81 -8.76 -1.68 -14.11
N LEU A 82 -7.56 -1.11 -13.95
CA LEU A 82 -7.16 0.16 -14.56
C LEU A 82 -7.09 0.08 -16.09
N ASP A 83 -6.63 -1.03 -16.66
CA ASP A 83 -6.62 -1.25 -18.11
C ASP A 83 -8.03 -1.25 -18.69
N LYS A 84 -8.98 -1.93 -18.03
CA LYS A 84 -10.40 -1.89 -18.42
C LYS A 84 -10.98 -0.49 -18.31
N TYR A 85 -10.67 0.24 -17.25
CA TYR A 85 -11.11 1.63 -17.07
C TYR A 85 -10.59 2.55 -18.18
N GLN A 86 -9.31 2.46 -18.53
CA GLN A 86 -8.71 3.23 -19.63
C GLN A 86 -9.43 3.00 -20.96
N ILE A 87 -9.75 1.74 -21.28
CA ILE A 87 -10.49 1.37 -22.50
C ILE A 87 -11.92 1.95 -22.48
N ASN A 88 -12.63 1.76 -21.37
CA ASN A 88 -14.04 2.16 -21.25
C ASN A 88 -14.24 3.67 -21.30
N GLU A 89 -13.36 4.43 -20.64
CA GLU A 89 -13.43 5.89 -20.57
C GLU A 89 -12.64 6.58 -21.69
N ASN A 90 -12.02 5.81 -22.60
CA ASN A 90 -11.15 6.31 -23.67
C ASN A 90 -10.10 7.32 -23.15
N ILE A 91 -9.46 6.97 -22.04
CA ILE A 91 -8.46 7.77 -21.33
C ILE A 91 -7.15 7.01 -21.21
N LYS A 92 -6.03 7.72 -21.25
CA LYS A 92 -4.69 7.15 -21.00
C LYS A 92 -4.21 7.56 -19.62
N LEU A 93 -3.99 6.57 -18.75
CA LEU A 93 -3.53 6.77 -17.38
C LEU A 93 -2.05 6.36 -17.25
N PRO A 94 -1.20 7.18 -16.59
CA PRO A 94 0.17 6.80 -16.28
C PRO A 94 0.20 5.84 -15.08
N ILE A 95 0.01 4.54 -15.34
CA ILE A 95 -0.04 3.48 -14.32
C ILE A 95 1.33 2.91 -13.92
N PHE A 96 2.41 3.67 -14.14
CA PHE A 96 3.77 3.19 -13.89
C PHE A 96 4.02 2.85 -12.43
N PHE A 97 3.44 3.60 -11.49
CA PHE A 97 3.50 3.29 -10.06
C PHE A 97 3.10 1.83 -9.80
N PHE A 98 1.95 1.40 -10.33
CA PHE A 98 1.42 0.05 -10.09
C PHE A 98 2.23 -1.04 -10.79
N THR A 99 2.58 -0.84 -12.07
CA THR A 99 3.36 -1.83 -12.86
C THR A 99 4.81 -1.95 -12.41
N TYR A 100 5.34 -0.94 -11.70
CA TYR A 100 6.62 -1.03 -11.02
C TYR A 100 6.51 -1.90 -9.77
N HIS A 101 5.53 -1.64 -8.88
CA HIS A 101 5.33 -2.43 -7.65
C HIS A 101 5.01 -3.89 -7.97
N GLU A 102 4.19 -4.19 -8.98
CA GLU A 102 3.95 -5.57 -9.44
C GLU A 102 5.24 -6.36 -9.72
N LYS A 103 6.29 -5.70 -10.23
CA LYS A 103 7.56 -6.34 -10.59
C LYS A 103 8.50 -6.55 -9.41
N ILE A 104 8.38 -5.74 -8.37
CA ILE A 104 9.32 -5.74 -7.25
C ILE A 104 8.71 -6.30 -5.96
N GLU A 105 7.39 -6.47 -5.88
CA GLU A 105 6.74 -6.89 -4.64
C GLU A 105 7.18 -8.25 -4.15
N PHE A 106 7.53 -9.17 -5.06
CA PHE A 106 8.09 -10.46 -4.66
C PHE A 106 9.42 -10.30 -3.90
N GLN A 107 10.21 -9.27 -4.24
CA GLN A 107 11.44 -8.94 -3.52
C GLN A 107 11.12 -8.31 -2.16
N HIS A 108 10.11 -7.45 -2.07
CA HIS A 108 9.66 -6.89 -0.80
C HIS A 108 9.15 -7.98 0.16
N ALA A 109 8.28 -8.87 -0.30
CA ALA A 109 7.78 -9.99 0.49
C ALA A 109 8.93 -10.90 0.96
N GLN A 110 9.89 -11.21 0.07
CA GLN A 110 11.07 -12.00 0.45
C GLN A 110 11.92 -11.29 1.50
N HIS A 111 12.17 -9.98 1.38
CA HIS A 111 12.91 -9.24 2.39
C HIS A 111 12.23 -9.27 3.75
N THR A 112 10.90 -9.10 3.82
CA THR A 112 10.18 -9.21 5.10
C THR A 112 10.23 -10.63 5.68
N LEU A 113 10.33 -11.66 4.84
CA LEU A 113 10.52 -13.03 5.29
C LEU A 113 11.92 -13.23 5.88
N ASP A 114 12.95 -12.72 5.21
CA ASP A 114 14.33 -12.77 5.71
C ASP A 114 14.46 -12.03 7.06
N GLU A 115 13.83 -10.85 7.18
CA GLU A 115 13.79 -10.10 8.44
C GLU A 115 13.04 -10.85 9.55
N LEU A 116 11.93 -11.52 9.21
CA LEU A 116 11.20 -12.37 10.16
C LEU A 116 12.05 -13.56 10.61
N GLU A 117 12.76 -14.23 9.70
CA GLU A 117 13.67 -15.33 10.04
C GLU A 117 14.77 -14.87 11.00
N ASP A 118 15.41 -13.74 10.71
CA ASP A 118 16.42 -13.14 11.59
C ASP A 118 15.84 -12.84 12.98
N MET A 119 14.66 -12.21 13.05
CA MET A 119 13.98 -11.93 14.31
C MET A 119 13.63 -13.21 15.08
N TYR A 120 13.14 -14.22 14.39
CA TYR A 120 12.65 -15.46 14.99
C TYR A 120 13.79 -16.32 15.54
N PHE A 121 14.91 -16.40 14.82
CA PHE A 121 16.04 -17.25 15.22
C PHE A 121 17.10 -16.53 16.07
N MET A 122 17.19 -15.19 15.99
CA MET A 122 18.21 -14.42 16.72
C MET A 122 17.65 -13.58 17.88
N GLY A 123 16.31 -13.45 17.98
CA GLY A 123 15.65 -12.61 18.98
C GLY A 123 14.68 -13.39 19.87
N ASP A 124 14.10 -12.67 20.84
CA ASP A 124 12.93 -13.11 21.59
C ASP A 124 11.70 -12.44 20.98
N ILE A 125 10.98 -13.17 20.14
CA ILE A 125 9.79 -12.67 19.45
C ILE A 125 8.53 -13.03 20.24
N ASN A 126 7.70 -12.02 20.51
CA ASN A 126 6.35 -12.27 20.96
C ASN A 126 5.48 -12.68 19.77
N GLU A 127 5.43 -13.98 19.48
CA GLU A 127 4.68 -14.55 18.35
C GLU A 127 3.21 -14.13 18.35
N ASN A 128 2.57 -14.09 19.53
CA ASN A 128 1.17 -13.70 19.65
C ASN A 128 0.98 -12.23 19.26
N LEU A 129 1.86 -11.34 19.72
CA LEU A 129 1.83 -9.93 19.34
C LEU A 129 2.10 -9.75 17.85
N PHE A 130 3.02 -10.53 17.28
CA PHE A 130 3.32 -10.49 15.85
C PHE A 130 2.09 -10.85 15.02
N VAL A 131 1.47 -12.00 15.29
CA VAL A 131 0.26 -12.45 14.58
C VAL A 131 -0.90 -11.47 14.78
N GLN A 132 -1.10 -10.99 16.01
CA GLN A 132 -2.16 -10.03 16.31
C GLN A 132 -1.97 -8.71 15.53
N SER A 133 -0.77 -8.14 15.55
CA SER A 133 -0.48 -6.86 14.90
C SER A 133 -0.54 -6.98 13.37
N GLY A 134 -0.09 -8.10 12.81
CA GLY A 134 -0.20 -8.38 11.37
C GLY A 134 -1.67 -8.48 10.93
N ASN A 135 -2.50 -9.21 11.67
CA ASN A 135 -3.94 -9.29 11.40
C ASN A 135 -4.62 -7.93 11.52
N GLU A 136 -4.29 -7.15 12.55
CA GLU A 136 -4.84 -5.80 12.75
C GLU A 136 -4.50 -4.86 11.57
N MET A 137 -3.29 -4.98 11.00
CA MET A 137 -2.91 -4.26 9.80
C MET A 137 -3.73 -4.72 8.57
N LEU A 138 -3.98 -6.02 8.42
CA LEU A 138 -4.84 -6.55 7.33
C LEU A 138 -6.29 -6.12 7.48
N ASP A 139 -6.82 -6.03 8.71
CA ASP A 139 -8.17 -5.51 8.97
C ASP A 139 -8.27 -4.04 8.51
N ALA A 140 -7.22 -3.23 8.74
CA ALA A 140 -7.17 -1.86 8.26
C ALA A 140 -7.12 -1.77 6.72
N VAL A 141 -6.38 -2.66 6.06
CA VAL A 141 -6.38 -2.79 4.59
C VAL A 141 -7.79 -3.14 4.10
N GLU A 142 -8.47 -4.10 4.74
CA GLU A 142 -9.83 -4.49 4.40
C GLU A 142 -10.80 -3.30 4.50
N VAL A 143 -10.77 -2.55 5.61
CA VAL A 143 -11.61 -1.36 5.82
C VAL A 143 -11.46 -0.36 4.66
N PHE A 144 -10.22 -0.10 4.23
CA PHE A 144 -9.95 0.81 3.11
C PHE A 144 -10.64 0.35 1.81
N TRP A 145 -10.40 -0.91 1.40
CA TRP A 145 -10.93 -1.42 0.13
C TRP A 145 -12.45 -1.60 0.14
N ASN A 146 -13.01 -2.06 1.26
CA ASN A 146 -14.45 -2.15 1.44
C ASN A 146 -15.12 -0.77 1.42
N GLY A 147 -14.47 0.24 2.01
CA GLY A 147 -14.90 1.64 1.94
C GLY A 147 -14.97 2.14 0.50
N LEU A 148 -13.90 1.98 -0.29
CA LEU A 148 -13.88 2.35 -1.72
C LEU A 148 -14.98 1.64 -2.53
N ASN A 149 -15.17 0.34 -2.31
CA ASN A 149 -16.19 -0.43 -3.01
C ASN A 149 -17.62 0.02 -2.63
N SER A 150 -17.85 0.34 -1.36
CA SER A 150 -19.14 0.86 -0.88
C SER A 150 -19.46 2.21 -1.52
N GLN A 151 -18.46 3.11 -1.60
CA GLN A 151 -18.63 4.39 -2.31
C GLN A 151 -18.92 4.20 -3.79
N ARG A 152 -18.22 3.28 -4.47
CA ARG A 152 -18.48 2.94 -5.87
C ARG A 152 -19.93 2.49 -6.07
N LYS A 153 -20.43 1.58 -5.23
CA LYS A 153 -21.83 1.09 -5.30
C LYS A 153 -22.84 2.23 -5.10
N ASN A 154 -22.58 3.13 -4.16
CA ASN A 154 -23.49 4.24 -3.86
C ASN A 154 -23.53 5.35 -4.92
N ARG A 155 -22.54 5.43 -5.83
CA ARG A 155 -22.55 6.36 -6.97
C ARG A 155 -23.44 5.90 -8.13
N HIS A 156 -23.89 4.64 -8.13
CA HIS A 156 -24.74 4.06 -9.16
C HIS A 156 -26.22 3.97 -8.75
N HIS A 157 -26.60 4.60 -7.62
CA HIS A 157 -27.96 4.84 -7.18
C HIS A 157 -28.28 6.33 -7.26
#